data_AF-A0A7J4MIG3-F1
#
_entry.id   AF-A0A7J4MIG3-F1
#
_cell.length_a   1.000
_cell.length_b   1.000
_cell.length_c   1.000
_cell.angle_alpha   90.00
_cell.angle_beta   90.00
_cell.angle_gamma   90.00
#
_symmetry.space_group_name_H-M   'P 1'
#
loop_
_entity.id
_entity.type
_entity.pdbx_description
1 polymer ?
#
loop_
_entity_poly.entity_id
_entity_poly.type
_entity_poly.pdbx_seq_one_letter_code
_entity_poly.pdbx_strand_id
1 'polypeptide(L)'
;MVELPRGNIIEERRGGAGILSTLVNEMIKLNSSGYIRTERTPPERMPRVGQLIVTRGEVSAAIHEDKAILEGVEALVEIEADCLELDCVIQLIEDVDVQRILDLHHTAILSVEAPEESKSSQWWQDVSNRKNAWTKSSKLPTIEATIEAPEFVKAKA
;
A
#
# COMPACT_ATOMS: atom_id res chain seq x y z
N MET A 1 -19.47 -2.64 11.49
CA MET A 1 -18.57 -1.51 11.22
C MET A 1 -17.46 -1.55 12.25
N VAL A 2 -16.27 -2.00 11.84
CA VAL A 2 -15.05 -1.91 12.63
C VAL A 2 -14.74 -0.43 12.77
N GLU A 3 -14.80 0.08 13.99
CA GLU A 3 -14.55 1.48 14.30
C GLU A 3 -13.29 1.57 15.17
N LEU A 4 -12.27 2.24 14.65
CA LEU A 4 -11.05 2.52 15.40
C LEU A 4 -11.25 3.69 16.36
N PRO A 5 -10.36 3.82 17.37
CA PRO A 5 -10.35 5.00 18.23
C PRO A 5 -10.39 6.29 17.41
N ARG A 6 -11.19 7.25 17.90
CA ARG A 6 -11.26 8.58 17.30
C ARG A 6 -9.94 9.31 17.50
N GLY A 7 -9.48 9.96 16.44
CA GLY A 7 -8.32 10.83 16.44
C GLY A 7 -8.64 12.16 15.78
N ASN A 8 -7.57 12.88 15.42
CA ASN A 8 -7.66 14.12 14.66
C ASN A 8 -7.61 13.81 13.16
N ILE A 9 -8.61 14.28 12.41
CA ILE A 9 -8.59 14.25 10.95
C ILE A 9 -7.60 15.32 10.49
N ILE A 10 -6.46 14.89 9.97
CA ILE A 10 -5.41 15.78 9.47
C ILE A 10 -5.72 16.18 8.04
N GLU A 11 -6.26 15.24 7.26
CA GLU A 11 -6.60 15.46 5.86
C GLU A 11 -7.78 14.60 5.42
N GLU A 12 -8.59 15.14 4.51
CA GLU A 12 -9.69 14.45 3.85
C GLU A 12 -9.65 14.70 2.35
N ARG A 13 -9.72 13.63 1.56
CA ARG A 13 -9.74 13.67 0.10
C ARG A 13 -10.86 12.78 -0.45
N ARG A 14 -11.26 13.05 -1.69
CA ARG A 14 -12.06 12.10 -2.49
C ARG A 14 -11.14 11.07 -3.13
N GLY A 15 -11.68 9.89 -3.38
CA GLY A 15 -10.97 8.83 -4.10
C GLY A 15 -10.57 9.25 -5.51
N GLY A 16 -9.67 8.47 -6.09
CA GLY A 16 -9.04 8.70 -7.38
C GLY A 16 -7.66 8.04 -7.45
N ALA A 17 -7.14 7.92 -8.67
CA ALA A 17 -5.85 7.29 -8.91
C ALA A 17 -4.74 7.97 -8.10
N GLY A 18 -4.03 7.19 -7.27
CA GLY A 18 -2.89 7.64 -6.50
C GLY A 18 -3.20 8.44 -5.22
N ILE A 19 -4.46 8.65 -4.86
CA ILE A 19 -4.79 9.40 -3.63
C ILE A 19 -4.32 8.65 -2.38
N LEU A 20 -4.64 7.35 -2.28
CA LEU A 20 -4.20 6.51 -1.16
C LEU A 20 -2.67 6.48 -1.04
N SER A 21 -1.97 6.24 -2.16
CA SER A 21 -0.51 6.19 -2.16
C SER A 21 0.12 7.55 -1.82
N THR A 22 -0.52 8.66 -2.18
CA THR A 22 -0.06 10.00 -1.79
C THR A 22 -0.12 10.19 -0.29
N LEU A 23 -1.25 9.89 0.35
CA LEU A 23 -1.43 10.02 1.81
C LEU A 23 -0.48 9.08 2.58
N VAL A 24 -0.35 7.82 2.13
CA VAL A 24 0.62 6.88 2.73
C VAL A 24 2.06 7.42 2.61
N ASN A 25 2.44 7.94 1.44
CA ASN A 25 3.77 8.51 1.24
C ASN A 25 4.01 9.77 2.08
N GLU A 26 2.98 10.57 2.36
CA GLU A 26 3.08 11.70 3.29
C GLU A 26 3.36 11.20 4.72
N MET A 27 2.62 10.20 5.20
CA MET A 27 2.89 9.58 6.51
C MET A 27 4.29 8.97 6.60
N ILE A 28 4.75 8.30 5.53
CA ILE A 28 6.13 7.78 5.43
C ILE A 28 7.15 8.91 5.56
N LYS A 29 6.98 10.00 4.78
CA LYS A 29 7.92 11.13 4.76
C LYS A 29 7.99 11.85 6.11
N LEU A 30 6.85 11.94 6.81
CA LEU A 30 6.75 12.57 8.12
C LEU A 30 7.06 11.61 9.28
N ASN A 31 7.27 10.32 8.99
CA ASN A 31 7.43 9.26 9.98
C ASN A 31 6.29 9.26 11.02
N SER A 32 5.07 9.54 10.57
CA SER A 32 3.90 9.68 11.44
C SER A 32 3.23 8.33 11.73
N SER A 33 2.32 8.33 12.70
CA SER A 33 1.56 7.14 13.10
C SER A 33 0.08 7.49 13.21
N GLY A 34 -0.77 6.60 12.74
CA GLY A 34 -2.21 6.79 12.69
C GLY A 34 -2.87 5.73 11.82
N TYR A 35 -3.98 6.09 11.20
CA TYR A 35 -4.59 5.26 10.17
C TYR A 35 -5.25 6.11 9.09
N ILE A 36 -5.37 5.53 7.90
CA ILE A 36 -6.17 6.06 6.81
C ILE A 36 -7.49 5.31 6.81
N ARG A 37 -8.60 6.03 6.98
CA ARG A 37 -9.95 5.48 6.87
C ARG A 37 -10.49 5.76 5.48
N THR A 38 -11.10 4.75 4.87
CA THR A 38 -11.79 4.85 3.59
C THR A 38 -13.25 4.50 3.80
N GLU A 39 -14.15 5.24 3.19
CA GLU A 39 -15.57 4.93 3.22
C GLU A 39 -16.18 5.17 1.85
N ARG A 40 -16.87 4.15 1.34
CA ARG A 40 -17.61 4.22 0.08
C ARG A 40 -19.00 3.65 0.30
N THR A 41 -20.02 4.37 -0.14
CA THR A 41 -21.41 3.90 -0.07
C THR A 41 -22.02 3.84 -1.46
N PRO A 42 -21.89 2.70 -2.17
CA PRO A 42 -22.50 2.53 -3.49
C PRO A 42 -24.04 2.55 -3.40
N PRO A 43 -24.78 3.07 -4.39
CA PRO A 43 -26.23 3.29 -4.33
C PRO A 43 -27.11 2.07 -4.01
N GLU A 44 -26.58 0.85 -4.18
CA GLU A 44 -27.30 -0.42 -3.98
C GLU A 44 -26.52 -1.44 -3.14
N ARG A 45 -25.49 -1.00 -2.41
CA ARG A 45 -24.68 -1.87 -1.54
C ARG A 45 -24.55 -1.27 -0.15
N MET A 46 -24.19 -2.12 0.81
CA MET A 46 -23.82 -1.65 2.15
C MET A 46 -22.58 -0.75 2.05
N PRO A 47 -22.42 0.21 2.98
CA PRO A 47 -21.19 0.97 3.10
C PRO A 47 -19.99 0.03 3.25
N ARG A 48 -18.95 0.31 2.48
CA ARG A 48 -17.65 -0.36 2.56
C ARG A 48 -16.72 0.54 3.33
N VAL A 49 -16.07 0.00 4.37
CA VAL A 49 -15.18 0.77 5.23
C VAL A 49 -13.82 0.09 5.27
N GLY A 50 -12.79 0.82 4.89
CA GLY A 50 -11.41 0.39 4.95
C GLY A 50 -10.62 1.15 6.00
N GLN A 51 -9.68 0.47 6.64
CA GLN A 51 -8.77 1.05 7.63
C GLN A 51 -7.37 0.53 7.40
N LEU A 52 -6.47 1.45 7.04
CA LEU A 52 -5.06 1.18 6.79
C LEU A 52 -4.22 1.77 7.92
N ILE A 53 -3.65 0.92 8.76
CA ILE A 53 -2.90 1.34 9.94
C ILE A 53 -1.45 1.59 9.54
N VAL A 54 -0.91 2.76 9.93
CA VAL A 54 0.48 3.15 9.68
C VAL A 54 1.15 3.43 11.02
N THR A 55 2.29 2.79 11.27
CA THR A 55 3.09 2.97 12.49
C THR A 55 4.49 3.41 12.10
N ARG A 56 4.92 4.58 12.57
CA ARG A 56 6.25 5.15 12.27
C ARG A 56 6.56 5.12 10.77
N GLY A 57 5.62 5.59 9.96
CA GLY A 57 5.76 5.58 8.51
C GLY A 57 5.80 4.20 7.86
N GLU A 58 5.36 3.12 8.51
CA GLU A 58 5.24 1.79 7.90
C GLU A 58 3.80 1.28 7.97
N VAL A 59 3.28 0.80 6.84
CA VAL A 59 1.96 0.15 6.80
C VAL A 59 2.03 -1.13 7.62
N SER A 60 1.26 -1.18 8.71
CA SER A 60 1.38 -2.22 9.73
C SER A 60 0.23 -3.22 9.69
N ALA A 61 -0.98 -2.76 9.38
CA ALA A 61 -2.18 -3.59 9.36
C ALA A 61 -3.23 -3.01 8.40
N ALA A 62 -4.15 -3.86 7.97
CA ALA A 62 -5.27 -3.46 7.13
C ALA A 62 -6.53 -4.23 7.53
N ILE A 63 -7.66 -3.51 7.59
CA ILE A 63 -8.98 -4.07 7.88
C ILE A 63 -9.96 -3.49 6.85
N HIS A 64 -10.79 -4.33 6.26
CA HIS A 64 -11.83 -3.92 5.33
C HIS A 64 -13.15 -4.59 5.70
N GLU A 65 -14.22 -3.82 5.75
CA GLU A 65 -15.56 -4.33 6.01
C GLU A 65 -16.49 -4.02 4.84
N ASP A 66 -17.17 -5.07 4.36
CA ASP A 66 -18.34 -4.99 3.48
C ASP A 66 -19.36 -6.03 3.95
N LYS A 67 -19.47 -7.19 3.29
CA LYS A 67 -20.33 -8.30 3.73
C LYS A 67 -19.70 -9.13 4.85
N ALA A 68 -18.38 -9.11 4.91
CA ALA A 68 -17.55 -9.76 5.90
C ALA A 68 -16.38 -8.83 6.23
N ILE A 69 -15.73 -9.08 7.37
CA ILE A 69 -14.49 -8.41 7.72
C ILE A 69 -13.35 -9.19 7.07
N LEU A 70 -12.60 -8.50 6.23
CA LEU A 70 -11.32 -8.94 5.68
C LEU A 70 -10.21 -8.26 6.47
N GLU A 71 -9.06 -8.94 6.57
CA GLU A 71 -7.93 -8.52 7.36
C GLU A 71 -6.62 -8.77 6.58
N GLY A 72 -5.58 -8.00 6.86
CA GLY A 72 -4.26 -8.16 6.25
C GLY A 72 -4.26 -7.86 4.75
N VAL A 73 -3.61 -8.70 3.95
CA VAL A 73 -3.38 -8.42 2.53
C VAL A 73 -4.68 -8.37 1.72
N GLU A 74 -5.65 -9.23 2.04
CA GLU A 74 -6.96 -9.23 1.36
C GLU A 74 -7.70 -7.91 1.59
N ALA A 75 -7.66 -7.40 2.83
CA ALA A 75 -8.21 -6.09 3.15
C ALA A 75 -7.53 -4.96 2.38
N LEU A 76 -6.20 -5.02 2.23
CA LEU A 76 -5.43 -3.99 1.53
C LEU A 76 -5.85 -3.86 0.06
N VAL A 77 -6.11 -5.00 -0.61
CA VAL A 77 -6.57 -5.03 -2.00
C VAL A 77 -7.94 -4.37 -2.14
N GLU A 78 -8.87 -4.67 -1.23
CA GLU A 78 -10.21 -4.07 -1.27
C GLU A 78 -10.20 -2.58 -0.92
N ILE A 79 -9.39 -2.17 0.07
CA ILE A 79 -9.16 -0.76 0.44
C ILE A 79 -8.71 0.04 -0.79
N GLU A 80 -7.74 -0.49 -1.52
CA GLU A 80 -7.22 0.19 -2.70
C GLU A 80 -8.27 0.28 -3.81
N ALA A 81 -8.98 -0.82 -4.09
CA ALA A 81 -10.04 -0.83 -5.08
C ALA A 81 -11.10 0.24 -4.78
N ASP A 82 -11.48 0.39 -3.50
CA ASP A 82 -12.40 1.45 -3.08
C ASP A 82 -11.79 2.85 -3.24
N CYS A 83 -10.50 3.04 -2.95
CA CYS A 83 -9.83 4.34 -3.08
C CYS A 83 -9.74 4.86 -4.52
N LEU A 84 -9.86 4.00 -5.54
CA LEU A 84 -9.86 4.42 -6.94
C LEU A 84 -11.13 5.16 -7.35
N GLU A 85 -12.20 5.01 -6.57
CA GLU A 85 -13.54 5.43 -6.92
C GLU A 85 -13.83 6.83 -6.37
N LEU A 86 -14.33 7.74 -7.21
CA LEU A 86 -14.50 9.16 -6.87
C LEU A 86 -15.53 9.41 -5.74
N ASP A 87 -16.40 8.44 -5.50
CA ASP A 87 -17.40 8.45 -4.43
C ASP A 87 -16.84 7.95 -3.09
N CYS A 88 -15.61 7.45 -3.06
CA CYS A 88 -14.90 7.10 -1.83
C CYS A 88 -14.40 8.36 -1.11
N VAL A 89 -14.56 8.40 0.20
CA VAL A 89 -14.00 9.40 1.09
C VAL A 89 -12.79 8.78 1.79
N ILE A 90 -11.64 9.45 1.73
CA ILE A 90 -10.39 8.98 2.31
C ILE A 90 -9.92 10.01 3.34
N GLN A 91 -9.74 9.58 4.59
CA GLN A 91 -9.37 10.43 5.72
C GLN A 91 -8.07 9.93 6.34
N LEU A 92 -7.09 10.82 6.51
CA LEU A 92 -5.88 10.56 7.27
C LEU A 92 -6.10 11.02 8.71
N ILE A 93 -5.99 10.08 9.66
CA ILE A 93 -6.30 10.29 11.07
C ILE A 93 -5.05 10.00 11.91
N GLU A 94 -4.66 10.97 12.73
CA GLU A 94 -3.54 10.89 13.68
C GLU A 94 -4.02 11.14 15.11
N ASP A 95 -3.09 11.23 16.07
CA ASP A 95 -3.35 11.38 17.50
C ASP A 95 -4.19 10.23 18.10
N VAL A 96 -3.85 9.00 17.69
CA VAL A 96 -4.47 7.75 18.16
C VAL A 96 -3.45 6.78 18.71
N ASP A 97 -3.87 5.92 19.63
CA ASP A 97 -3.04 4.84 20.17
C ASP A 97 -2.98 3.67 19.17
N VAL A 98 -2.06 3.77 18.21
CA VAL A 98 -1.87 2.74 17.17
C VAL A 98 -1.45 1.40 17.76
N GLN A 99 -0.65 1.39 18.83
CA GLN A 99 -0.20 0.14 19.43
C GLN A 99 -1.38 -0.66 19.98
N ARG A 100 -2.31 0.02 20.66
CA ARG A 100 -3.54 -0.61 21.15
C ARG A 100 -4.39 -1.18 20.00
N ILE A 101 -4.45 -0.50 18.86
CA ILE A 101 -5.17 -1.01 17.67
C ILE A 101 -4.53 -2.32 17.20
N LEU A 102 -3.20 -2.35 17.05
CA LEU A 102 -2.47 -3.54 16.62
C LEU A 102 -2.63 -4.71 17.60
N ASP A 103 -2.61 -4.43 18.91
CA ASP A 103 -2.79 -5.45 19.95
C ASP A 103 -4.20 -6.08 19.90
N LEU A 104 -5.23 -5.31 19.51
CA LEU A 104 -6.61 -5.77 19.41
C LEU A 104 -6.90 -6.49 18.09
N HIS A 105 -6.20 -6.15 17.01
CA HIS A 105 -6.43 -6.67 15.67
C HIS A 105 -5.21 -7.44 15.14
N HIS A 106 -4.80 -8.49 15.86
CA HIS A 106 -3.58 -9.24 15.53
C HIS A 106 -3.62 -9.92 14.15
N THR A 107 -4.81 -10.33 13.69
CA THR A 107 -5.03 -10.97 12.38
C THR A 107 -4.97 -9.97 11.23
N ALA A 108 -5.16 -8.69 11.50
CA ALA A 108 -5.03 -7.60 10.54
C ALA A 108 -3.59 -7.21 10.24
N ILE A 109 -2.64 -7.63 11.07
CA ILE A 109 -1.22 -7.32 10.94
C ILE A 109 -0.69 -7.95 9.65
N LEU A 110 0.01 -7.14 8.85
CA LEU A 110 0.65 -7.60 7.62
C LEU A 110 1.92 -8.38 7.98
N SER A 111 1.89 -9.71 7.84
CA SER A 111 3.06 -10.57 7.99
C SER A 111 3.85 -10.63 6.67
N VAL A 112 5.07 -10.10 6.67
CA VAL A 112 6.02 -10.23 5.54
C VAL A 112 6.80 -11.54 5.70
N GLU A 113 6.30 -12.62 5.11
CA GLU A 113 7.09 -13.82 4.84
C GLU A 113 7.76 -13.68 3.47
N ALA A 114 9.09 -13.72 3.42
CA ALA A 114 9.89 -13.54 2.19
C ALA A 114 9.67 -14.72 1.22
N PRO A 115 9.42 -14.46 -0.09
CA PRO A 115 10.37 -14.95 -1.10
C PRO A 115 10.47 -14.17 -2.44
N GLU A 116 11.63 -14.34 -3.10
CA GLU A 116 12.02 -14.30 -4.53
C GLU A 116 11.47 -13.20 -5.50
N GLU A 117 12.41 -12.65 -6.26
CA GLU A 117 12.28 -11.59 -7.27
C GLU A 117 11.05 -11.72 -8.19
N SER A 118 10.20 -10.70 -8.24
CA SER A 118 9.37 -10.44 -9.41
C SER A 118 9.03 -8.97 -9.58
N LYS A 119 9.19 -8.49 -10.82
CA LYS A 119 8.92 -7.11 -11.27
C LYS A 119 7.41 -6.93 -11.45
N SER A 120 6.76 -6.02 -10.72
CA SER A 120 5.36 -5.67 -11.03
C SER A 120 4.97 -4.22 -10.71
N SER A 121 3.93 -3.76 -11.41
CA SER A 121 3.43 -2.38 -11.49
C SER A 121 2.46 -1.98 -10.38
N GLN A 122 2.54 -2.61 -9.21
CA GLN A 122 1.56 -2.50 -8.12
C GLN A 122 2.28 -2.17 -6.80
N TRP A 123 2.09 -0.96 -6.29
CA TRP A 123 2.89 -0.40 -5.19
C TRP A 123 2.76 -1.16 -3.85
N TRP A 124 1.67 -1.92 -3.65
CA TRP A 124 1.49 -2.77 -2.47
C TRP A 124 2.38 -4.00 -2.47
N GLN A 125 2.86 -4.44 -3.64
CA GLN A 125 3.87 -5.51 -3.72
C GLN A 125 5.24 -5.03 -3.21
N ASP A 126 5.51 -3.73 -3.30
CA ASP A 126 6.68 -3.13 -2.65
C ASP A 126 6.46 -2.96 -1.14
N VAL A 127 5.24 -2.68 -0.69
CA VAL A 127 4.91 -2.60 0.75
C VAL A 127 5.06 -3.96 1.43
N SER A 128 4.69 -5.06 0.75
CA SER A 128 4.98 -6.41 1.24
C SER A 128 6.47 -6.77 1.21
N ASN A 129 7.31 -6.05 0.46
CA ASN A 129 8.74 -6.36 0.28
C ASN A 129 9.71 -5.39 0.97
N ARG A 130 9.25 -4.36 1.68
CA ARG A 130 10.15 -3.40 2.33
C ARG A 130 10.72 -3.94 3.65
N LYS A 131 11.72 -4.81 3.52
CA LYS A 131 12.84 -4.84 4.48
C LYS A 131 14.11 -4.38 3.80
N ASN A 132 14.65 -3.29 4.34
CA ASN A 132 16.05 -2.82 4.31
C ASN A 132 16.54 -1.95 3.15
N ALA A 133 16.84 -0.71 3.56
CA ALA A 133 18.06 0.04 3.29
C ALA A 133 18.47 0.33 1.84
N TRP A 134 18.28 1.59 1.41
CA TRP A 134 19.21 2.19 0.46
C TRP A 134 19.66 3.58 0.93
N THR A 135 20.76 3.57 1.69
CA THR A 135 21.63 4.73 1.83
C THR A 135 22.23 5.10 0.47
N LYS A 136 22.10 6.39 0.11
CA LYS A 136 22.98 7.19 -0.77
C LYS A 136 23.77 6.48 -1.89
N SER A 137 23.44 6.87 -3.12
CA SER A 137 24.37 7.38 -4.14
C SER A 137 25.70 6.64 -4.39
N SER A 138 25.78 5.95 -5.53
CA SER A 138 26.88 6.18 -6.49
C SER A 138 26.56 5.61 -7.88
N LYS A 139 26.52 6.51 -8.86
CA LYS A 139 26.77 6.37 -10.32
C LYS A 139 26.70 4.97 -10.95
N LEU A 140 25.83 4.83 -11.95
CA LEU A 140 25.83 3.75 -12.94
C LEU A 140 27.16 3.75 -13.72
N PRO A 141 27.82 2.59 -13.94
CA PRO A 141 28.84 2.48 -14.97
C PRO A 141 28.19 2.41 -16.36
N THR A 142 28.71 3.22 -17.28
CA THR A 142 28.36 3.21 -18.71
C THR A 142 28.78 1.89 -19.32
N ILE A 143 27.84 1.15 -19.91
CA ILE A 143 28.15 0.01 -20.78
C ILE A 143 27.83 0.43 -22.21
N GLU A 144 28.88 0.55 -23.03
CA GLU A 144 28.78 0.74 -24.47
C GLU A 144 28.21 -0.54 -25.10
N ALA A 145 27.14 -0.40 -25.86
CA ALA A 145 26.53 -1.49 -26.60
C ALA A 145 27.29 -1.69 -27.92
N THR A 146 28.24 -2.63 -27.96
CA THR A 146 28.81 -3.10 -29.23
C THR A 146 27.92 -4.23 -29.76
N ILE A 147 27.06 -3.91 -30.73
CA ILE A 147 26.31 -4.90 -31.51
C ILE A 147 27.15 -5.21 -32.74
N GLU A 148 27.73 -6.41 -32.80
CA GLU A 148 28.31 -6.95 -34.04
C GLU A 148 27.39 -8.07 -34.55
N ALA A 149 26.86 -7.88 -35.76
CA ALA A 149 25.90 -8.78 -36.39
C ALA A 149 26.59 -10.07 -36.87
N PRO A 150 25.98 -11.26 -36.71
CA PRO A 150 26.58 -12.49 -37.20
C PRO A 150 26.42 -12.63 -38.73
N GLU A 151 27.55 -12.60 -39.45
CA GLU A 151 27.66 -13.01 -40.84
C GLU A 151 27.64 -14.54 -41.02
N PHE A 152 27.07 -14.95 -42.15
CA PHE A 152 26.88 -16.32 -42.64
C PHE A 152 28.12 -17.22 -42.62
N VAL A 153 27.92 -18.53 -42.38
CA VAL A 153 28.79 -19.58 -42.93
C VAL A 153 27.96 -20.65 -43.65
N LYS A 154 28.33 -20.90 -44.91
CA LYS A 154 27.78 -21.93 -45.82
C LYS A 154 28.50 -23.29 -45.66
N ALA A 155 27.77 -24.33 -46.10
CA ALA A 155 28.21 -25.57 -46.79
C ALA A 155 28.41 -26.87 -45.96
N LYS A 156 27.62 -27.92 -46.25
CA LYS A 156 27.94 -29.03 -47.18
C LYS A 156 26.87 -30.14 -47.12
N ALA A 157 26.39 -30.59 -48.28
CA ALA A 157 26.20 -32.00 -48.68
C ALA A 157 26.04 -32.03 -50.21
#